data_AF-A0AAD6K2C2-F1
#
_entry.id   AF-A0AAD6K2C2-F1
#
_cell.length_a   1.000
_cell.length_b   1.000
_cell.length_c   1.000
_cell.angle_alpha   90.00
_cell.angle_beta   90.00
_cell.angle_gamma   90.00
#
_symmetry.space_group_name_H-M   'P 1'
#
loop_
_entity.id
_entity.type
_entity.pdbx_description
1 polymer ?
#
loop_
_entity_poly.entity_id
_entity_poly.type
_entity_poly.pdbx_seq_one_letter_code
_entity_poly.pdbx_strand_id
1 'polypeptide(L)'
;MIHFPTYGPLAVKSISYDIRKLSLLDPKSCVHEVFLNLNLSGTPFQYYYLLKNFTYLNCSTRLSPSFDEVSCLSGSRHHVYTVESSLPVPDSCRALKTIPIPFPYSPYLADNSFGLGLTWSLPGREDFEEKVGSCVFQSKAGPETGCTNIALDKGFSIVHVLSGETGSMILNILLCIFVVATMISIKICSSKKVDEQTENENLL
;
A
#
# COMPACT_ATOMS: atom_id res chain seq x y z
N MET A 1 2.91 19.84 14.72
CA MET A 1 3.90 18.80 15.06
C MET A 1 3.34 17.94 16.17
N ILE A 2 3.73 16.68 16.25
CA ILE A 2 3.41 15.76 17.34
C ILE A 2 4.72 15.40 18.04
N HIS A 3 4.73 15.47 19.37
CA HIS A 3 5.93 15.18 20.16
C HIS A 3 5.86 13.76 20.71
N PHE A 4 6.82 12.92 20.30
CA PHE A 4 6.96 11.56 20.80
C PHE A 4 8.00 11.52 21.93
N PRO A 5 7.66 11.01 23.13
CA PRO A 5 8.54 11.06 24.29
C PRO A 5 9.94 10.48 24.08
N THR A 6 10.07 9.48 23.20
CA THR A 6 11.32 8.72 22.98
C THR A 6 12.14 9.20 21.79
N TYR A 7 11.62 10.13 20.98
CA TYR A 7 12.30 10.61 19.77
C TYR A 7 12.31 12.14 19.65
N GLY A 8 11.17 12.79 19.86
CA GLY A 8 11.01 14.22 19.71
C GLY A 8 9.89 14.61 18.74
N PRO A 9 9.93 15.83 18.16
CA PRO A 9 8.87 16.34 17.32
C PRO A 9 8.90 15.76 15.90
N LEU A 10 7.75 15.27 15.44
CA LEU A 10 7.50 14.90 14.04
C LEU A 10 6.45 15.84 13.43
N ALA A 11 6.64 16.20 12.16
CA ALA A 11 5.72 17.06 11.43
C ALA A 11 4.53 16.24 10.91
N VAL A 12 3.32 16.80 10.97
CA VAL A 12 2.12 16.13 10.44
C VAL A 12 2.03 16.44 8.95
N LYS A 13 2.03 15.40 8.10
CA LYS A 13 1.77 15.49 6.66
C LYS A 13 0.28 15.55 6.37
N SER A 14 -0.46 14.58 6.92
CA SER A 14 -1.89 14.44 6.72
C SER A 14 -2.50 13.53 7.78
N ILE A 15 -3.80 13.68 7.98
CA ILE A 15 -4.63 12.83 8.85
C ILE A 15 -5.85 12.41 8.04
N SER A 16 -6.07 11.10 7.93
CA SER A 16 -7.24 10.52 7.29
C SER A 16 -8.00 9.69 8.32
N TYR A 17 -9.15 10.20 8.77
CA TYR A 17 -9.95 9.56 9.82
C TYR A 17 -10.66 8.29 9.34
N ASP A 18 -11.12 8.26 8.08
CA ASP A 18 -11.87 7.13 7.51
C ASP A 18 -11.05 5.83 7.52
N ILE A 19 -9.76 5.94 7.21
CA ILE A 19 -8.81 4.84 7.23
C ILE A 19 -7.91 4.83 8.48
N ARG A 20 -8.11 5.76 9.41
CA ARG A 20 -7.30 5.96 10.64
C ARG A 20 -5.80 5.98 10.35
N LYS A 21 -5.39 6.86 9.43
CA LYS A 21 -3.99 7.03 9.04
C LYS A 21 -3.47 8.41 9.41
N LEU A 22 -2.40 8.44 10.19
CA LEU A 22 -1.62 9.62 10.52
C LEU A 22 -0.30 9.50 9.76
N SER A 23 -0.08 10.38 8.79
CA SER A 23 1.18 10.45 8.06
C SER A 23 2.05 11.54 8.65
N LEU A 24 3.27 11.15 9.03
CA LEU A 24 4.26 12.01 9.67
C LEU A 24 5.49 12.16 8.78
N LEU A 25 6.12 13.32 8.88
CA LEU A 25 7.42 13.63 8.28
C LEU A 25 8.43 13.84 9.39
N ASP A 26 9.64 13.34 9.16
CA ASP A 26 10.79 13.72 9.96
C ASP A 26 11.33 15.07 9.44
N PRO A 27 11.42 16.12 10.29
CA PRO A 27 12.06 17.38 9.92
C PRO A 27 13.52 17.25 9.48
N LYS A 28 14.23 16.19 9.90
CA LYS A 28 15.60 15.89 9.45
C LYS A 28 15.64 15.11 8.13
N SER A 29 14.49 14.77 7.56
CA SER A 29 14.35 13.94 6.35
C SER A 29 15.06 12.58 6.45
N CYS A 30 15.03 11.96 7.64
CA CYS A 30 15.63 10.65 7.89
C CYS A 30 14.66 9.73 8.64
N VAL A 31 13.63 9.23 7.93
CA VAL A 31 12.61 8.33 8.52
C VAL A 31 13.21 7.06 9.14
N HIS A 32 14.34 6.57 8.61
CA HIS A 32 15.06 5.42 9.17
C HIS A 32 15.70 5.72 10.53
N GLU A 33 16.13 6.95 10.79
CA GLU A 33 16.52 7.39 12.13
C GLU A 33 15.32 7.37 13.08
N VAL A 34 14.14 7.75 12.59
CA VAL A 34 12.90 7.66 13.38
C VAL A 34 12.61 6.22 13.75
N PHE A 35 12.59 5.28 12.80
CA PHE A 35 12.33 3.87 13.09
C PHE A 35 13.30 3.27 14.11
N LEU A 36 14.59 3.65 14.06
CA LEU A 36 15.62 3.16 14.99
C LEU A 36 15.38 3.55 16.46
N ASN A 37 14.78 4.72 16.68
CA ASN A 37 14.74 5.39 17.97
C ASN A 37 13.32 5.60 18.53
N LEU A 38 12.30 5.60 17.68
CA LEU A 38 10.92 5.80 18.06
C LEU A 38 10.39 4.57 18.81
N ASN A 39 9.92 4.79 20.02
CA ASN A 39 9.17 3.82 20.80
C ASN A 39 7.71 4.31 20.95
N LEU A 40 6.78 3.55 20.36
CA LEU A 40 5.35 3.81 20.42
C LEU A 40 4.69 3.22 21.68
N SER A 41 5.42 2.46 22.49
CA SER A 41 4.90 1.90 23.75
C SER A 41 4.42 3.02 24.67
N GLY A 42 3.20 2.86 25.20
CA GLY A 42 2.55 3.88 26.02
C GLY A 42 1.91 5.04 25.22
N THR A 43 1.95 5.00 23.89
CA THR A 43 1.18 5.92 23.03
C THR A 43 -0.07 5.21 22.48
N PRO A 44 -1.13 5.94 22.06
CA PRO A 44 -2.29 5.33 21.40
C PRO A 44 -2.01 4.89 19.95
N PHE A 45 -0.77 5.10 19.48
CA PHE A 45 -0.40 4.88 18.09
C PHE A 45 0.26 3.53 17.87
N GLN A 46 0.02 2.97 16.68
CA GLN A 46 0.64 1.76 16.18
C GLN A 46 1.13 2.02 14.74
N TYR A 47 2.02 1.20 14.21
CA TYR A 47 2.40 1.33 12.80
C TYR A 47 1.22 0.98 11.89
N TYR A 48 0.99 1.82 10.88
CA TYR A 48 -0.11 1.60 9.92
C TYR A 48 0.15 0.40 8.99
N TYR A 49 1.42 0.14 8.69
CA TYR A 49 1.84 -0.94 7.78
C TYR A 49 2.37 -2.14 8.55
N LEU A 50 2.25 -3.33 7.95
CA LEU A 50 2.81 -4.57 8.50
C LEU A 50 4.33 -4.45 8.67
N LEU A 51 4.83 -4.90 9.81
CA LEU A 51 6.24 -4.84 10.14
C LEU A 51 6.95 -6.14 9.81
N LYS A 52 8.21 -6.03 9.38
CA LYS A 52 9.14 -7.15 9.25
C LYS A 52 10.45 -6.82 9.94
N ASN A 53 11.16 -7.84 10.41
CA ASN A 53 12.43 -7.64 11.08
C ASN A 53 13.53 -7.33 10.06
N PHE A 54 14.05 -6.11 10.12
CA PHE A 54 15.24 -5.70 9.38
C PHE A 54 16.38 -5.44 10.35
N THR A 55 17.59 -5.74 9.87
CA THR A 55 18.83 -5.45 10.58
C THR A 55 19.52 -4.27 9.92
N TYR A 56 19.83 -3.27 10.71
CA TYR A 56 20.68 -2.16 10.30
C TYR A 56 22.13 -2.58 10.39
N LEU A 57 22.86 -2.48 9.29
CA LEU A 57 24.29 -2.75 9.22
C LEU A 57 25.07 -1.45 9.14
N ASN A 58 26.23 -1.42 9.77
CA ASN A 58 27.23 -0.37 9.59
C ASN A 58 28.50 -1.00 9.03
N CYS A 59 28.86 -0.61 7.81
CA CYS A 59 29.98 -1.17 7.07
C CYS A 59 31.11 -0.16 6.90
N SER A 60 32.35 -0.62 6.96
CA SER A 60 33.54 0.20 6.69
C SER A 60 33.76 0.44 5.19
N THR A 61 33.15 -0.38 4.34
CA THR A 61 33.20 -0.28 2.87
C THR A 61 31.79 -0.33 2.31
N ARG A 62 31.58 0.28 1.13
CA ARG A 62 30.31 0.17 0.42
C ARG A 62 30.05 -1.27 0.00
N LEU A 63 28.81 -1.71 0.14
CA LEU A 63 28.34 -2.98 -0.37
C LEU A 63 28.08 -2.92 -1.88
N SER A 64 27.73 -4.07 -2.47
CA SER A 64 27.30 -4.15 -3.86
C SER A 64 26.21 -3.10 -4.17
N PRO A 65 26.17 -2.52 -5.38
CA PRO A 65 25.10 -1.62 -5.81
C PRO A 65 23.67 -2.19 -5.71
N SER A 66 23.53 -3.51 -5.50
CA SER A 66 22.26 -4.17 -5.19
C SER A 66 21.68 -3.79 -3.82
N PHE A 67 22.47 -3.16 -2.94
CA PHE A 67 22.03 -2.69 -1.63
C PHE A 67 21.90 -1.18 -1.62
N ASP A 68 20.73 -0.70 -1.24
CA ASP A 68 20.47 0.73 -1.07
C ASP A 68 21.05 1.24 0.25
N GLU A 69 22.02 2.15 0.15
CA GLU A 69 22.66 2.80 1.30
C GLU A 69 21.71 3.86 1.91
N VAL A 70 21.51 3.81 3.23
CA VAL A 70 20.72 4.79 3.98
C VAL A 70 21.51 6.08 4.14
N SER A 71 21.45 6.93 3.12
CA SER A 71 22.30 8.12 2.99
C SER A 71 22.29 9.05 4.22
N CYS A 72 21.14 9.23 4.87
CA CYS A 72 21.01 10.10 6.05
C CYS A 72 21.61 9.53 7.35
N LEU A 73 21.87 8.21 7.38
CA LEU A 73 22.58 7.53 8.49
C LEU A 73 24.03 7.20 8.14
N SER A 74 24.43 7.40 6.89
CA SER A 74 25.77 7.17 6.37
C SER A 74 26.66 8.41 6.47
N GLY A 75 27.97 8.20 6.37
CA GLY A 75 28.97 9.25 6.34
C GLY A 75 30.14 8.93 5.43
N SER A 76 31.25 9.65 5.60
CA SER A 76 32.44 9.50 4.74
C SER A 76 33.22 8.19 4.96
N ARG A 77 33.10 7.59 6.16
CA ARG A 77 33.84 6.39 6.58
C ARG A 77 32.96 5.27 7.12
N HIS A 78 31.65 5.43 7.05
CA HIS A 78 30.68 4.43 7.51
C HIS A 78 29.49 4.43 6.57
N HIS A 79 29.03 3.23 6.23
CA HIS A 79 27.96 3.01 5.26
C HIS A 79 26.85 2.20 5.92
N VAL A 80 25.66 2.77 6.02
CA VAL A 80 24.53 2.16 6.71
C VAL A 80 23.57 1.54 5.70
N TYR A 81 23.14 0.31 5.98
CA TYR A 81 22.21 -0.44 5.14
C TYR A 81 21.11 -1.07 5.98
N THR A 82 19.94 -1.28 5.39
CA THR A 82 18.90 -2.15 5.96
C THR A 82 18.84 -3.45 5.17
N VAL A 83 19.00 -4.58 5.86
CA VAL A 83 18.90 -5.92 5.24
C VAL A 83 17.87 -6.76 5.98
N GLU A 84 17.26 -7.72 5.29
CA GLU A 84 16.42 -8.71 5.97
C GLU A 84 17.26 -9.48 7.00
N SER A 85 16.69 -9.71 8.18
CA SER A 85 17.44 -10.28 9.31
C SER A 85 17.89 -11.74 9.10
N SER A 86 17.37 -12.40 8.07
CA SER A 86 17.79 -13.74 7.62
C SER A 86 19.10 -13.74 6.83
N LEU A 87 19.55 -12.58 6.33
CA LEU A 87 20.75 -12.46 5.52
C LEU A 87 22.01 -12.46 6.39
N PRO A 88 23.09 -13.15 5.95
CA PRO A 88 24.36 -13.13 6.67
C PRO A 88 24.98 -11.73 6.64
N VAL A 89 25.61 -11.35 7.75
CA VAL A 89 26.32 -10.08 7.87
C VAL A 89 27.72 -10.20 7.24
N PRO A 90 28.08 -9.38 6.24
CA PRO A 90 29.42 -9.40 5.66
C PRO A 90 30.51 -9.01 6.66
N ASP A 91 31.73 -9.50 6.48
CA ASP A 91 32.87 -9.22 7.39
C ASP A 91 33.22 -7.72 7.50
N SER A 92 32.97 -6.95 6.44
CA SER A 92 33.17 -5.50 6.44
C SER A 92 32.10 -4.73 7.22
N CYS A 93 31.08 -5.42 7.74
CA CYS A 93 29.91 -4.86 8.38
C CYS A 93 29.75 -5.33 9.82
N ARG A 94 29.06 -4.51 10.62
CA ARG A 94 28.59 -4.86 11.95
C ARG A 94 27.10 -4.61 12.05
N ALA A 95 26.37 -5.54 12.65
CA ALA A 95 24.97 -5.34 12.98
C ALA A 95 24.85 -4.27 14.07
N LEU A 96 24.09 -3.21 13.80
CA LEU A 96 23.78 -2.16 14.76
C LEU A 96 22.59 -2.54 15.63
N LYS A 97 21.46 -2.84 14.96
CA LYS A 97 20.19 -3.13 15.62
C LYS A 97 19.26 -3.87 14.68
N THR A 98 18.52 -4.84 15.21
CA THR A 98 17.43 -5.50 14.52
C THR A 98 16.12 -4.97 15.07
N ILE A 99 15.27 -4.40 14.22
CA ILE A 99 13.97 -3.85 14.61
C ILE A 99 12.88 -4.16 13.59
N PRO A 100 11.62 -4.28 14.04
CA PRO A 100 10.48 -4.42 13.15
C PRO A 100 10.16 -3.08 12.48
N ILE A 101 10.33 -3.01 11.16
CA ILE A 101 10.01 -1.82 10.34
C ILE A 101 9.17 -2.23 9.13
N PRO A 102 8.38 -1.31 8.55
CA PRO A 102 7.45 -1.68 7.49
C PRO A 102 8.10 -1.93 6.13
N PHE A 103 9.26 -1.32 5.86
CA PHE A 103 9.98 -1.47 4.59
C PHE A 103 11.49 -1.19 4.76
N PRO A 104 12.35 -1.80 3.92
CA PRO A 104 13.77 -1.44 3.85
C PRO A 104 13.92 -0.04 3.24
N TYR A 105 15.11 0.55 3.39
CA TYR A 105 15.40 1.83 2.74
C TYR A 105 15.30 1.73 1.21
N SER A 106 14.76 2.78 0.60
CA SER A 106 14.73 2.95 -0.84
C SER A 106 14.99 4.43 -1.17
N PRO A 107 15.94 4.75 -2.07
CA PRO A 107 16.22 6.13 -2.47
C PRO A 107 15.00 6.84 -3.07
N TYR A 108 14.08 6.10 -3.69
CA TYR A 108 12.83 6.63 -4.25
C TYR A 108 11.85 7.12 -3.19
N LEU A 109 12.05 6.73 -1.92
CA LEU A 109 11.21 7.10 -0.78
C LEU A 109 11.93 8.08 0.16
N ALA A 110 13.15 8.52 -0.19
CA ALA A 110 14.00 9.38 0.63
C ALA A 110 13.56 10.86 0.64
N ASP A 111 12.68 11.25 -0.28
CA ASP A 111 12.12 12.61 -0.41
C ASP A 111 11.00 12.90 0.60
N ASN A 112 10.83 12.07 1.65
CA ASN A 112 9.74 12.16 2.62
C ASN A 112 8.34 11.95 1.97
N SER A 113 8.25 11.44 0.73
CA SER A 113 6.97 11.10 0.09
C SER A 113 6.27 9.97 0.84
N PHE A 114 7.04 8.96 1.28
CA PHE A 114 6.60 7.80 2.05
C PHE A 114 6.86 8.01 3.55
N GLY A 115 6.22 9.04 4.11
CA GLY A 115 6.35 9.39 5.53
C GLY A 115 5.98 8.24 6.49
N LEU A 116 6.36 8.39 7.75
CA LEU A 116 5.99 7.47 8.83
C LEU A 116 4.47 7.41 8.97
N GLY A 117 3.88 6.26 8.67
CA GLY A 117 2.43 6.01 8.80
C GLY A 117 2.11 5.36 10.13
N LEU A 118 1.28 6.01 10.94
CA LEU A 118 0.73 5.48 12.18
C LEU A 118 -0.79 5.32 12.08
N THR A 119 -1.34 4.38 12.84
CA THR A 119 -2.78 4.17 13.05
C THR A 119 -3.09 4.27 14.55
N TRP A 120 -4.37 4.37 14.89
CA TRP A 120 -4.87 4.37 16.25
C TRP A 120 -6.20 3.61 16.32
N SER A 121 -6.47 2.99 17.46
CA SER A 121 -7.77 2.36 17.72
C SER A 121 -8.72 3.35 18.39
N LEU A 122 -10.02 3.20 18.14
CA LEU A 122 -11.05 3.96 18.84
C LEU A 122 -11.51 3.16 20.06
N PRO A 123 -11.54 3.74 21.27
CA PRO A 123 -12.08 3.04 22.43
C PRO A 123 -13.55 2.68 22.18
N GLY A 124 -13.91 1.39 22.36
CA GLY A 124 -15.28 0.89 22.20
C GLY A 124 -15.65 0.36 20.80
N ARG A 125 -14.72 0.35 19.84
CA ARG A 125 -14.88 -0.37 18.57
C ARG A 125 -13.89 -1.51 18.55
N GLU A 126 -14.37 -2.75 18.67
CA GLU A 126 -13.54 -3.92 18.37
C GLU A 126 -13.19 -3.84 16.89
N ASP A 127 -11.97 -3.40 16.62
CA ASP A 127 -11.36 -3.58 15.32
C ASP A 127 -11.30 -5.10 15.14
N PHE A 128 -12.12 -5.65 14.23
CA PHE A 128 -11.97 -7.04 13.83
C PHE A 128 -10.52 -7.20 13.37
N GLU A 129 -9.70 -7.78 14.23
CA GLU A 129 -8.45 -8.38 13.82
C GLU A 129 -8.86 -9.42 12.79
N GLU A 130 -8.80 -9.04 11.52
CA GLU A 130 -8.76 -9.99 10.43
C GLU A 130 -7.47 -10.77 10.65
N LYS A 131 -7.56 -11.80 11.50
CA LYS A 131 -6.63 -12.91 11.52
C LYS A 131 -6.63 -13.41 10.08
N VAL A 132 -5.68 -12.90 9.30
CA VAL A 132 -5.26 -13.51 8.05
C VAL A 132 -4.74 -14.88 8.48
N GLY A 133 -5.65 -15.84 8.50
CA GLY A 133 -5.35 -17.24 8.69
C GLY A 133 -4.34 -17.59 7.62
N SER A 134 -3.11 -17.84 8.04
CA SER A 134 -2.08 -18.36 7.16
C SER A 134 -2.55 -19.73 6.69
N CYS A 135 -3.17 -19.79 5.51
CA CYS A 135 -3.45 -21.05 4.83
C CYS A 135 -2.11 -21.70 4.47
N VAL A 136 -1.60 -22.55 5.36
CA VAL A 136 -0.45 -23.40 5.10
C VAL A 136 -0.96 -24.61 4.33
N PHE A 137 -0.65 -24.66 3.02
CA PHE A 137 -0.92 -25.81 2.17
C PHE A 137 0.02 -26.95 2.57
N GLN A 138 -0.43 -27.89 3.39
CA GLN A 138 0.29 -29.13 3.64
C GLN A 138 -0.19 -30.19 2.64
N SER A 139 0.60 -30.43 1.61
CA SER A 139 0.38 -31.55 0.70
C SER A 139 0.95 -32.84 1.31
N LYS A 140 0.09 -33.71 1.86
CA LYS A 140 0.34 -35.16 1.90
C LYS A 140 -0.95 -35.95 1.72
N ALA A 141 -0.86 -36.98 0.88
CA ALA A 141 -1.92 -37.85 0.42
C ALA A 141 -2.36 -38.86 1.50
N GLY A 142 -3.68 -39.12 1.59
CA GLY A 142 -4.27 -40.23 2.34
C GLY A 142 -5.64 -39.89 2.96
N PRO A 143 -6.61 -40.83 3.00
CA PRO A 143 -8.04 -40.50 3.03
C PRO A 143 -8.66 -40.44 4.45
N GLU A 144 -9.65 -39.55 4.55
CA GLU A 144 -10.72 -39.41 5.57
C GLU A 144 -10.34 -39.00 7.01
N THR A 145 -10.76 -37.79 7.43
CA THR A 145 -11.95 -37.56 8.26
C THR A 145 -12.09 -36.08 8.71
N GLY A 146 -13.28 -35.49 8.47
CA GLY A 146 -13.91 -34.53 9.39
C GLY A 146 -13.57 -33.03 9.28
N CYS A 147 -14.02 -32.34 8.23
CA CYS A 147 -14.39 -30.92 8.37
C CYS A 147 -15.89 -30.85 8.68
N THR A 148 -16.24 -30.36 9.87
CA THR A 148 -17.62 -30.12 10.27
C THR A 148 -18.19 -28.97 9.43
N ASN A 149 -19.19 -29.28 8.61
CA ASN A 149 -19.98 -28.28 7.91
C ASN A 149 -20.72 -27.42 8.94
N ILE A 150 -20.38 -26.13 9.06
CA ILE A 150 -21.33 -25.15 9.58
C ILE A 150 -22.27 -24.82 8.43
N ALA A 151 -23.52 -25.27 8.57
CA ALA A 151 -24.61 -24.94 7.68
C ALA A 151 -24.81 -23.42 7.64
N LEU A 152 -24.68 -22.82 6.46
CA LEU A 152 -25.19 -21.48 6.20
C LEU A 152 -26.69 -21.63 5.93
N ASP A 153 -27.50 -21.44 6.98
CA ASP A 153 -28.95 -21.40 6.84
C ASP A 153 -29.37 -20.13 6.07
N LYS A 154 -30.40 -20.32 5.24
CA LYS A 154 -30.91 -19.34 4.28
C LYS A 154 -31.77 -18.31 4.98
N GLY A 155 -31.44 -17.03 4.79
CA GLY A 155 -32.28 -15.90 5.18
C GLY A 155 -31.98 -14.66 4.34
N PHE A 156 -31.97 -14.79 3.00
CA PHE A 156 -31.85 -13.64 2.10
C PHE A 156 -33.23 -13.03 1.87
N SER A 157 -33.59 -12.04 2.69
CA SER A 157 -34.73 -11.17 2.41
C SER A 157 -34.39 -10.24 1.25
N ILE A 158 -35.00 -10.53 0.10
CA ILE A 158 -35.16 -9.59 -1.01
C ILE A 158 -36.01 -8.44 -0.47
N VAL A 159 -35.45 -7.22 -0.42
CA VAL A 159 -36.13 -5.93 -0.67
C VAL A 159 -35.14 -4.79 -0.38
N HIS A 160 -35.09 -3.81 -1.29
CA HIS A 160 -34.31 -2.57 -1.30
C HIS A 160 -32.83 -2.62 -1.78
N VAL A 161 -32.63 -3.06 -3.03
CA VAL A 161 -31.49 -2.61 -3.86
C VAL A 161 -31.87 -1.28 -4.52
N LEU A 162 -31.86 -0.19 -3.76
CA LEU A 162 -31.82 1.19 -4.28
C LEU A 162 -31.27 2.12 -3.19
N SER A 163 -29.95 2.12 -3.00
CA SER A 163 -29.14 3.26 -2.53
C SER A 163 -27.75 2.73 -2.14
N GLY A 164 -26.73 3.05 -2.92
CA GLY A 164 -25.35 2.68 -2.62
C GLY A 164 -24.46 2.65 -3.86
N GLU A 165 -23.47 3.55 -3.88
CA GLU A 165 -22.70 4.10 -5.00
C GLU A 165 -21.94 3.15 -5.95
N THR A 166 -22.10 1.83 -5.86
CA THR A 166 -21.39 0.87 -6.74
C THR A 166 -22.14 0.56 -8.05
N GLY A 167 -23.42 0.92 -8.16
CA GLY A 167 -24.20 0.82 -9.41
C GLY A 167 -23.88 1.92 -10.44
N SER A 168 -23.18 2.97 -10.01
CA SER A 168 -22.88 4.13 -10.85
C SER A 168 -21.80 3.85 -11.88
N MET A 169 -20.79 3.04 -11.55
CA MET A 169 -19.68 2.77 -12.48
C MET A 169 -20.17 2.00 -13.72
N ILE A 170 -21.02 0.99 -13.51
CA ILE A 170 -21.57 0.17 -14.60
C ILE A 170 -22.52 1.01 -15.46
N LEU A 171 -23.36 1.86 -14.85
CA LEU A 171 -24.26 2.75 -15.57
C LEU A 171 -23.50 3.78 -16.41
N ASN A 172 -22.44 4.38 -15.86
CA ASN A 172 -21.59 5.33 -16.58
C ASN A 172 -20.84 4.64 -17.74
N ILE A 173 -20.32 3.43 -17.54
CA ILE A 173 -19.69 2.65 -18.61
C ILE A 173 -20.69 2.35 -19.74
N LEU A 174 -21.91 1.91 -19.39
CA LEU A 174 -22.98 1.68 -20.37
C LEU A 174 -23.33 2.95 -21.15
N LEU A 175 -23.48 4.09 -20.47
CA LEU A 175 -23.74 5.38 -21.11
C LEU A 175 -22.61 5.78 -22.06
N CYS A 176 -21.35 5.62 -21.68
CA CYS A 176 -20.21 5.88 -22.55
C CYS A 176 -20.22 5.00 -23.80
N ILE A 177 -20.53 3.71 -23.67
CA ILE A 177 -20.61 2.79 -24.82
C ILE A 177 -21.73 3.22 -25.78
N PHE A 178 -22.91 3.59 -25.26
CA PHE A 178 -24.01 4.07 -26.10
C PHE A 178 -23.66 5.35 -26.86
N VAL A 179 -23.00 6.31 -26.22
CA VAL A 179 -22.57 7.55 -26.88
C VAL A 179 -21.53 7.27 -27.97
N VAL A 180 -20.55 6.40 -27.70
CA VAL A 180 -19.55 6.04 -28.71
C VAL A 180 -20.20 5.33 -29.90
N ALA A 181 -21.14 4.41 -29.65
CA ALA A 181 -21.85 3.71 -30.71
C ALA A 181 -22.66 4.67 -31.59
N THR A 182 -23.40 5.63 -31.02
CA THR A 182 -24.17 6.60 -31.81
C THR A 182 -23.25 7.53 -32.60
N MET A 183 -22.12 7.96 -32.04
CA MET A 183 -21.14 8.77 -32.76
C MET A 183 -20.53 8.02 -33.96
N ILE A 184 -20.24 6.72 -33.81
CA ILE A 184 -19.77 5.88 -34.92
C ILE A 184 -20.87 5.73 -35.98
N SER A 185 -22.12 5.46 -35.57
CA SER A 185 -23.26 5.34 -36.50
C SER A 185 -23.50 6.64 -37.28
N ILE A 186 -23.46 7.80 -36.60
CA ILE A 186 -23.61 9.11 -37.25
C ILE A 186 -22.49 9.32 -38.26
N LYS A 187 -21.24 8.99 -37.92
CA LYS A 187 -20.10 9.11 -38.84
C LYS A 187 -20.27 8.24 -40.08
N ILE A 188 -20.68 6.98 -39.90
CA ILE A 188 -20.95 6.05 -41.03
C ILE A 188 -22.11 6.55 -41.89
N CYS A 189 -23.20 7.03 -41.29
CA CYS A 189 -24.34 7.60 -42.02
C CYS A 189 -23.94 8.88 -42.78
N SER A 190 -23.10 9.73 -42.18
CA SER A 190 -22.60 10.93 -42.85
C SER A 190 -21.68 10.60 -44.02
N SER A 191 -20.80 9.60 -43.89
CA SER A 191 -19.94 9.13 -44.99
C SER A 191 -20.77 8.57 -46.13
N LYS A 192 -21.76 7.70 -45.85
CA LYS A 192 -22.66 7.18 -46.88
C LYS A 192 -23.44 8.27 -47.61
N LYS A 193 -23.91 9.30 -46.88
CA LYS A 193 -24.65 10.42 -47.47
C LYS A 193 -23.75 11.28 -48.37
N VAL A 194 -22.47 11.45 -48.01
CA VAL A 194 -21.48 12.14 -48.84
C VAL A 194 -21.15 11.34 -50.10
N ASP A 195 -21.03 10.01 -50.00
CA ASP A 195 -20.79 9.14 -51.16
C ASP A 195 -21.99 9.19 -52.14
N GLU A 196 -23.22 9.14 -51.63
CA GLU A 196 -24.45 9.20 -52.42
C GLU A 196 -24.67 10.59 -53.07
N GLN A 197 -24.26 11.69 -52.43
CA GLN A 197 -24.27 13.01 -53.06
C GLN A 197 -23.18 13.14 -54.13
N THR A 198 -22.01 12.53 -53.92
CA THR A 198 -20.90 12.56 -54.89
C THR A 198 -21.22 11.72 -56.13
N GLU A 199 -21.95 10.60 -55.99
CA GLU A 199 -22.40 9.79 -57.13
C GLU A 199 -23.49 10.51 -57.96
N ASN A 200 -24.42 11.20 -57.29
CA ASN A 200 -25.48 11.94 -57.96
C ASN A 200 -25.00 13.22 -58.69
N GLU A 201 -23.93 13.88 -58.23
CA GLU A 201 -23.33 15.03 -58.94
C GLU A 201 -22.47 14.62 -60.15
N ASN A 202 -21.97 13.38 -60.21
CA ASN A 202 -21.17 12.86 -61.34
C ASN A 202 -22.02 12.29 -62.49
N LEU A 203 -23.36 12.32 -62.37
CA LEU A 203 -24.33 11.81 -63.34
C LEU A 203 -25.13 12.91 -64.07
N LEU A 204 -24.82 14.19 -63.82
CA LEU A 204 -25.34 15.36 -64.54
C LEU A 204 -24.24 15.99 -65.42
#